data_AF-A0A965C7M6-F1
#
_entry.id   AF-A0A965C7M6-F1
#
_cell.length_a   1.000
_cell.length_b   1.000
_cell.length_c   1.000
_cell.angle_alpha   90.00
_cell.angle_beta   90.00
_cell.angle_gamma   90.00
#
_symmetry.space_group_name_H-M   'P 1'
#
loop_
_entity.id
_entity.type
_entity.pdbx_description
1 polymer ?
#
loop_
_entity_poly.entity_id
_entity_poly.type
_entity_poly.pdbx_seq_one_letter_code
_entity_poly.pdbx_strand_id
1 'polypeptide(L)'
;MNKPKLSSYLIIFMLVGIVLTMHMAPAALIAMLIYLLTKRLGDRFQKYLSETWARLSATIVIVLILASAAITLSLFLSNALGNEENLAGLAAKLGESIDDVKRDIPPTLLTYLPDNILTLKGSVSDLAKEHIHELSIAGKEGLHTFAHILIAVVAALLISMHSFSPLKQAQPFAREMRHRLTFLGKAFENIVFAQIKISAINTLLTGIFLLGVLPAFGVHLPYSKTLVILTFFTGLLPVVGNLISNIVITVISLGISLKVALAALLFLIGMHKLEYFVNAKIVG
;
A
#
# COMPACT_ATOMS: atom_id res chain seq x y z
N MET A 1 -36.60 19.36 -8.53
CA MET A 1 -35.67 18.20 -8.55
C MET A 1 -36.49 16.92 -8.51
N ASN A 2 -36.32 15.97 -9.43
CA ASN A 2 -37.14 14.75 -9.49
C ASN A 2 -37.04 13.95 -8.18
N LYS A 3 -38.17 13.54 -7.58
CA LYS A 3 -38.23 12.74 -6.34
C LYS A 3 -37.21 11.57 -6.28
N PRO A 4 -37.07 10.70 -7.30
CA PRO A 4 -36.07 9.61 -7.27
C PRO A 4 -34.61 10.10 -7.23
N LYS A 5 -34.32 11.28 -7.78
CA LYS A 5 -32.98 11.88 -7.76
C LYS A 5 -32.60 12.35 -6.36
N LEU A 6 -33.54 12.98 -5.63
CA LEU A 6 -33.31 13.39 -4.24
C LEU A 6 -33.16 12.17 -3.32
N SER A 7 -34.07 11.19 -3.43
CA SER A 7 -34.02 9.97 -2.62
C SER A 7 -32.71 9.20 -2.81
N SER A 8 -32.19 9.12 -4.04
CA SER A 8 -30.90 8.44 -4.29
C SER A 8 -29.70 9.18 -3.69
N TYR A 9 -29.71 10.51 -3.63
CA TYR A 9 -28.65 11.25 -2.91
C TYR A 9 -28.71 11.01 -1.40
N LEU A 10 -29.91 11.04 -0.82
CA LEU A 10 -30.09 10.81 0.62
C LEU A 10 -29.60 9.40 1.01
N ILE A 11 -29.95 8.39 0.22
CA ILE A 11 -29.51 7.01 0.46
C ILE A 11 -28.01 6.85 0.28
N ILE A 12 -27.40 7.43 -0.77
CA ILE A 12 -25.94 7.38 -0.93
C ILE A 12 -25.23 8.08 0.22
N PHE A 13 -25.73 9.23 0.68
CA PHE A 13 -25.18 9.92 1.84
C PHE A 13 -25.25 9.07 3.10
N MET A 14 -26.39 8.41 3.34
CA MET A 14 -26.55 7.49 4.47
C MET A 14 -25.61 6.27 4.37
N LEU A 15 -25.48 5.67 3.19
CA LEU A 15 -24.55 4.54 2.96
C LEU A 15 -23.10 4.93 3.20
N VAL A 16 -22.68 6.11 2.72
CA VAL A 16 -21.34 6.65 2.99
C VAL A 16 -21.15 6.88 4.48
N GLY A 17 -22.14 7.46 5.16
CA GLY A 17 -22.13 7.62 6.61
C GLY A 17 -21.91 6.31 7.35
N ILE A 18 -22.67 5.26 6.99
CA ILE A 18 -22.54 3.92 7.57
C ILE A 18 -21.13 3.36 7.36
N VAL A 19 -20.60 3.44 6.13
CA VAL A 19 -19.26 2.93 5.80
C VAL A 19 -18.18 3.62 6.64
N LEU A 20 -18.31 4.93 6.87
CA LEU A 20 -17.37 5.70 7.68
C LEU A 20 -17.51 5.39 9.18
N THR A 21 -18.73 5.38 9.73
CA THR A 21 -18.95 5.12 11.16
C THR A 21 -18.60 3.69 11.57
N MET A 22 -18.80 2.73 10.66
CA MET A 22 -18.49 1.32 10.89
C MET A 22 -17.05 0.95 10.53
N HIS A 23 -16.19 1.93 10.18
CA HIS A 23 -14.80 1.71 9.78
C HIS A 23 -14.64 0.70 8.62
N MET A 24 -15.66 0.58 7.78
CA MET A 24 -15.68 -0.37 6.64
C MET A 24 -15.05 0.23 5.38
N ALA A 25 -14.54 1.46 5.43
CA ALA A 25 -13.95 2.13 4.29
C ALA A 25 -12.83 1.30 3.61
N PRO A 26 -11.86 0.70 4.34
CA PRO A 26 -10.85 -0.15 3.71
C PRO A 26 -11.47 -1.36 2.98
N ALA A 27 -12.42 -2.04 3.62
CA ALA A 27 -13.09 -3.20 3.03
C ALA A 27 -13.89 -2.82 1.77
N ALA A 28 -14.60 -1.68 1.80
CA ALA A 28 -15.34 -1.17 0.66
C ALA A 28 -14.43 -0.80 -0.52
N LEU A 29 -13.30 -0.13 -0.26
CA LEU A 29 -12.32 0.24 -1.29
C LEU A 29 -11.63 -1.00 -1.88
N ILE A 30 -11.29 -1.98 -1.05
CA ILE A 30 -10.72 -3.27 -1.51
C ILE A 30 -11.75 -4.01 -2.39
N ALA A 31 -13.00 -4.14 -1.94
CA ALA A 31 -14.06 -4.76 -2.73
C ALA A 31 -14.27 -4.05 -4.08
N MET A 32 -14.23 -2.73 -4.08
CA MET A 32 -14.34 -1.93 -5.29
C MET A 32 -13.17 -2.15 -6.24
N LEU A 33 -11.94 -2.24 -5.71
CA LEU A 33 -10.74 -2.60 -6.48
C LEU A 33 -10.87 -3.99 -7.09
N ILE A 34 -11.25 -5.00 -6.31
CA ILE A 34 -11.45 -6.37 -6.79
C ILE A 34 -12.52 -6.41 -7.88
N TYR A 35 -13.68 -5.79 -7.65
CA TYR A 35 -14.74 -5.71 -8.66
C TYR A 35 -14.23 -5.08 -9.96
N LEU A 36 -13.51 -3.96 -9.86
CA LEU A 36 -13.01 -3.23 -11.02
C LEU A 36 -11.96 -4.04 -11.81
N LEU A 37 -11.01 -4.67 -11.12
CA LEU A 37 -9.99 -5.51 -11.74
C LEU A 37 -10.62 -6.72 -12.42
N THR A 38 -11.52 -7.44 -11.74
CA THR A 38 -12.21 -8.60 -12.31
C THR A 38 -13.06 -8.19 -13.52
N LYS A 39 -13.79 -7.08 -13.43
CA LYS A 39 -14.58 -6.56 -14.55
C LYS A 39 -13.70 -6.21 -15.75
N ARG A 40 -12.62 -5.44 -15.54
CA ARG A 40 -11.75 -5.00 -16.62
C ARG A 40 -11.02 -6.17 -17.28
N LEU A 41 -10.63 -7.17 -16.50
CA LEU A 41 -10.06 -8.41 -17.02
C LEU A 41 -11.09 -9.24 -17.78
N GLY A 42 -12.32 -9.33 -17.26
CA GLY A 42 -13.45 -9.98 -17.93
C GLY A 42 -13.77 -9.34 -19.27
N ASP A 43 -13.88 -8.01 -19.33
CA ASP A 43 -14.12 -7.25 -20.57
C ASP A 43 -12.98 -7.45 -21.60
N ARG A 44 -11.75 -7.74 -21.15
CA ARG A 44 -10.63 -8.12 -22.03
C ARG A 44 -10.77 -9.54 -22.54
N PHE A 45 -11.16 -10.49 -21.71
CA PHE A 45 -11.39 -11.89 -22.08
C PHE A 45 -12.61 -12.08 -22.98
N GLN A 46 -13.62 -11.20 -22.88
CA GLN A 46 -14.80 -11.21 -23.76
C GLN A 46 -14.45 -11.01 -25.25
N LYS A 47 -13.24 -10.53 -25.58
CA LYS A 47 -12.77 -10.46 -26.96
C LYS A 47 -12.51 -11.84 -27.59
N TYR A 48 -12.30 -12.86 -26.76
CA TYR A 48 -11.90 -14.21 -27.18
C TYR A 48 -12.84 -15.31 -26.67
N LEU A 49 -13.59 -15.04 -25.60
CA LEU A 49 -14.49 -15.99 -24.94
C LEU A 49 -15.90 -15.44 -24.86
N SER A 50 -16.90 -16.32 -24.75
CA SER A 50 -18.27 -15.91 -24.42
C SER A 50 -18.33 -15.17 -23.08
N GLU A 51 -19.34 -14.32 -22.88
CA GLU A 51 -19.50 -13.49 -21.68
C GLU A 51 -19.34 -14.28 -20.36
N THR A 52 -20.01 -15.43 -20.22
CA THR A 52 -19.96 -16.25 -19.00
C THR A 52 -18.56 -16.77 -18.72
N TRP A 53 -17.90 -17.36 -19.73
CA TRP A 53 -16.54 -17.89 -19.60
C TRP A 53 -15.52 -16.78 -19.35
N ALA A 54 -15.66 -15.62 -19.99
CA ALA A 54 -14.80 -14.46 -19.75
C ALA A 54 -14.88 -13.97 -18.29
N ARG A 55 -16.09 -13.86 -17.73
CA ARG A 55 -16.33 -13.46 -16.34
C ARG A 55 -15.76 -14.48 -15.35
N LEU A 56 -15.98 -15.77 -15.62
CA LEU A 56 -15.48 -16.86 -14.78
C LEU A 56 -13.94 -16.91 -14.78
N SER A 57 -13.32 -16.89 -15.96
CA SER A 57 -11.87 -16.90 -16.09
C SER A 57 -11.22 -15.69 -15.40
N ALA A 58 -11.80 -14.50 -15.53
CA ALA A 58 -11.31 -13.31 -14.84
C ALA A 58 -11.38 -13.46 -13.31
N THR A 59 -12.49 -14.01 -12.80
CA THR A 59 -12.67 -14.29 -11.37
C THR A 59 -11.63 -15.27 -10.86
N ILE A 60 -11.42 -16.38 -11.57
CA ILE A 60 -10.42 -17.41 -11.22
C ILE A 60 -9.02 -16.80 -11.17
N VAL A 61 -8.63 -16.02 -12.18
CA VAL A 61 -7.32 -15.36 -12.22
C VAL A 61 -7.13 -14.44 -11.01
N ILE A 62 -8.12 -13.61 -10.66
CA ILE A 62 -8.03 -12.72 -9.51
C ILE A 62 -7.93 -13.51 -8.20
N VAL A 63 -8.71 -14.58 -8.03
CA VAL A 63 -8.61 -15.44 -6.84
C VAL A 63 -7.23 -16.08 -6.72
N LEU A 64 -6.65 -16.56 -7.83
CA LEU A 64 -5.28 -17.11 -7.84
C LEU A 64 -4.22 -16.06 -7.48
N ILE A 65 -4.36 -14.82 -7.98
CA ILE A 65 -3.47 -13.71 -7.63
C ILE A 65 -3.56 -13.40 -6.13
N LEU A 66 -4.78 -13.32 -5.57
CA LEU A 66 -4.98 -13.06 -4.15
C LEU A 66 -4.43 -14.19 -3.27
N ALA A 67 -4.69 -15.45 -3.64
CA ALA A 67 -4.21 -16.61 -2.91
C ALA A 67 -2.67 -16.69 -2.94
N SER A 68 -2.06 -16.49 -4.11
CA SER A 68 -0.59 -16.47 -4.23
C SER A 68 0.02 -15.33 -3.43
N ALA A 69 -0.52 -14.11 -3.48
CA ALA A 69 -0.06 -13.00 -2.68
C ALA A 69 -0.15 -13.28 -1.17
N ALA A 70 -1.26 -13.88 -0.71
CA ALA A 70 -1.44 -14.26 0.69
C ALA A 70 -0.43 -15.33 1.13
N ILE A 71 -0.19 -16.36 0.30
CA ILE A 71 0.79 -17.41 0.58
C ILE A 71 2.21 -16.82 0.62
N THR A 72 2.60 -16.02 -0.38
CA THR A 72 3.92 -15.39 -0.42
C THR A 72 4.15 -14.48 0.78
N LEU A 73 3.15 -13.69 1.18
CA LEU A 73 3.24 -12.84 2.36
C LEU A 73 3.37 -13.67 3.64
N SER A 74 2.60 -14.76 3.77
CA SER A 74 2.69 -15.67 4.91
C SER A 74 4.07 -16.30 5.05
N LEU A 75 4.63 -16.82 3.94
CA LEU A 75 5.97 -17.39 3.90
C LEU A 75 7.07 -16.36 4.16
N PHE A 76 6.90 -15.14 3.65
CA PHE A 76 7.83 -14.04 3.91
C PHE A 76 7.84 -13.67 5.39
N LEU A 77 6.67 -13.49 5.99
CA LEU A 77 6.53 -13.17 7.41
C LEU A 77 7.07 -14.28 8.29
N SER A 78 6.79 -15.55 7.98
CA SER A 78 7.30 -16.68 8.76
C SER A 78 8.83 -16.75 8.71
N ASN A 79 9.45 -16.48 7.55
CA ASN A 79 10.91 -16.48 7.43
C ASN A 79 11.56 -15.23 8.06
N ALA A 80 10.90 -14.07 7.97
CA ALA A 80 11.42 -12.82 8.52
C ALA A 80 11.30 -12.76 10.06
N LEU A 81 10.20 -13.26 10.62
CA LEU A 81 9.93 -13.27 12.07
C LEU A 81 10.47 -14.53 12.75
N GLY A 82 10.54 -15.67 12.05
CA GLY A 82 11.00 -16.94 12.61
C GLY A 82 12.53 -17.06 12.72
N ASN A 83 13.29 -16.26 11.98
CA ASN A 83 14.75 -16.23 12.08
C ASN A 83 15.16 -15.09 13.01
N GLU A 84 15.25 -15.36 14.32
CA GLU A 84 15.77 -14.41 15.33
C GLU A 84 17.13 -13.80 14.91
N GLU A 85 17.94 -14.55 14.16
CA GLU A 85 19.22 -14.14 13.59
C GLU A 85 19.13 -12.96 12.59
N ASN A 86 18.06 -12.88 11.79
CA ASN A 86 17.88 -11.78 10.82
C ASN A 86 17.45 -10.47 11.50
N LEU A 87 16.59 -10.56 12.51
CA LEU A 87 16.17 -9.40 13.31
C LEU A 87 17.30 -8.93 14.23
N ALA A 88 18.05 -9.86 14.82
CA ALA A 88 19.25 -9.56 15.60
C ALA A 88 20.35 -8.94 14.74
N GLY A 89 20.53 -9.40 13.49
CA GLY A 89 21.49 -8.82 12.55
C GLY A 89 21.15 -7.38 12.12
N LEU A 90 19.86 -7.07 11.93
CA LEU A 90 19.39 -5.70 11.67
C LEU A 90 19.58 -4.81 12.90
N ALA A 91 19.25 -5.30 14.09
CA ALA A 91 19.45 -4.57 15.35
C ALA A 91 20.94 -4.33 15.66
N ALA A 92 21.81 -5.30 15.38
CA ALA A 92 23.25 -5.18 15.55
C ALA A 92 23.85 -4.12 14.61
N LYS A 93 23.45 -4.11 13.33
CA LYS A 93 23.89 -3.09 12.35
C LYS A 93 23.38 -1.69 12.66
N LEU A 94 22.14 -1.57 13.13
CA LEU A 94 21.61 -0.29 13.63
C LEU A 94 22.42 0.19 14.84
N GLY A 95 22.80 -0.71 15.73
CA GLY A 95 23.66 -0.43 16.86
C GLY A 95 25.06 0.06 16.47
N GLU A 96 25.69 -0.59 15.49
CA GLU A 96 27.00 -0.20 14.94
C GLU A 96 26.94 1.16 14.23
N SER A 97 25.87 1.42 13.46
CA SER A 97 25.66 2.72 12.81
C SER A 97 25.45 3.87 13.80
N ILE A 98 24.85 3.61 14.97
CA ILE A 98 24.74 4.61 16.05
C ILE A 98 26.13 4.96 16.61
N ASP A 99 27.02 3.99 16.71
CA ASP A 99 28.39 4.22 17.18
C ASP A 99 29.24 4.95 16.12
N ASP A 100 29.03 4.68 14.82
CA ASP A 100 29.63 5.45 13.73
C ASP A 100 29.09 6.89 13.65
N VAL A 101 27.81 7.10 13.94
CA VAL A 101 27.20 8.44 14.06
C VAL A 101 27.91 9.27 15.13
N LYS A 102 28.24 8.70 16.30
CA LYS A 102 29.00 9.41 17.34
C LYS A 102 30.38 9.85 16.87
N ARG A 103 30.98 9.08 15.96
CA ARG A 103 32.35 9.28 15.48
C ARG A 103 32.43 10.34 14.37
N ASP A 104 31.37 10.49 13.59
CA ASP A 104 31.24 11.48 12.51
C ASP A 104 30.59 12.80 12.94
N ILE A 105 30.12 12.93 14.19
CA ILE A 105 29.55 14.18 14.72
C ILE A 105 30.68 15.16 15.11
N PRO A 106 30.68 16.40 14.60
CA PRO A 106 31.59 17.46 15.04
C PRO A 106 31.48 17.70 16.55
N PRO A 107 32.60 17.97 17.26
CA PRO A 107 32.60 18.08 18.72
C PRO A 107 31.66 19.17 19.27
N THR A 108 31.29 20.16 18.47
CA THR A 108 30.32 21.23 18.79
C THR A 108 28.87 20.77 18.85
N LEU A 109 28.50 19.64 18.24
CA LEU A 109 27.15 19.09 18.26
C LEU A 109 26.96 18.03 19.36
N LEU A 110 28.05 17.49 19.92
CA LEU A 110 28.01 16.55 21.04
C LEU A 110 27.43 17.17 22.32
N THR A 111 27.53 18.49 22.47
CA THR A 111 27.01 19.23 23.64
C THR A 111 25.48 19.38 23.63
N TYR A 112 24.84 19.14 22.48
CA TYR A 112 23.38 19.15 22.32
C TYR A 112 22.79 17.74 22.20
N LEU A 113 23.63 16.70 22.18
CA LEU A 113 23.17 15.32 22.24
C LEU A 113 22.78 15.00 23.69
N PRO A 114 21.51 14.64 23.97
CA PRO A 114 21.15 14.14 25.29
C PRO A 114 21.90 12.84 25.59
N ASP A 115 22.40 12.69 26.82
CA ASP A 115 23.15 11.51 27.30
C ASP A 115 22.39 10.17 27.06
N ASN A 116 21.07 10.25 26.86
CA ASN A 116 20.16 9.15 26.55
C ASN A 116 20.42 8.41 25.22
N ILE A 117 21.32 8.89 24.36
CA ILE A 117 21.70 8.13 23.14
C ILE A 117 22.48 6.86 23.50
N LEU A 118 23.12 6.81 24.68
CA LEU A 118 23.81 5.62 25.20
C LEU A 118 22.87 4.52 25.70
N THR A 119 21.59 4.80 25.93
CA THR A 119 20.57 3.81 26.36
C THR A 119 19.67 3.32 25.22
N LEU A 120 19.81 3.86 24.01
CA LEU A 120 18.96 3.50 22.85
C LEU A 120 19.05 2.02 22.45
N LYS A 121 20.20 1.35 22.63
CA LYS A 121 20.33 -0.10 22.32
C LYS A 121 19.37 -0.96 23.15
N GLY A 122 19.20 -0.61 24.42
CA GLY A 122 18.24 -1.26 25.33
C GLY A 122 16.81 -0.84 25.01
N SER A 123 16.55 0.48 24.96
CA SER A 123 15.20 1.00 24.73
C SER A 123 14.61 0.63 23.36
N VAL A 124 15.40 0.52 22.29
CA VAL A 124 14.91 0.11 20.96
C VAL A 124 14.57 -1.39 20.93
N SER A 125 15.36 -2.22 21.63
CA SER A 125 15.09 -3.66 21.72
C SER A 125 13.85 -3.95 22.59
N ASP A 126 13.69 -3.19 23.68
CA ASP A 126 12.53 -3.29 24.56
C ASP A 126 11.27 -2.70 23.89
N LEU A 127 11.38 -1.55 23.20
CA LEU A 127 10.31 -1.00 22.35
C LEU A 127 9.92 -1.98 21.25
N ALA A 128 10.88 -2.63 20.58
CA ALA A 128 10.60 -3.62 19.55
C ALA A 128 9.86 -4.84 20.13
N LYS A 129 10.28 -5.37 21.29
CA LYS A 129 9.60 -6.49 21.95
C LYS A 129 8.19 -6.12 22.41
N GLU A 130 8.02 -4.93 22.98
CA GLU A 130 6.73 -4.40 23.42
C GLU A 130 5.77 -4.19 22.24
N HIS A 131 6.25 -3.58 21.15
CA HIS A 131 5.45 -3.38 19.93
C HIS A 131 5.17 -4.69 19.19
N ILE A 132 6.05 -5.70 19.24
CA ILE A 132 5.80 -7.03 18.68
C ILE A 132 4.70 -7.76 19.49
N HIS A 133 4.71 -7.61 20.82
CA HIS A 133 3.67 -8.17 21.67
C HIS A 133 2.31 -7.48 21.45
N GLU A 134 2.30 -6.15 21.35
CA GLU A 134 1.11 -5.39 20.97
C GLU A 134 0.63 -5.72 19.56
N LEU A 135 1.52 -5.94 18.59
CA LEU A 135 1.17 -6.37 17.23
C LEU A 135 0.50 -7.76 17.22
N SER A 136 0.92 -8.66 18.12
CA SER A 136 0.30 -9.98 18.31
C SER A 136 -1.12 -9.86 18.87
N ILE A 137 -1.32 -8.98 19.86
CA ILE A 137 -2.65 -8.70 20.45
C ILE A 137 -3.56 -7.98 19.44
N ALA A 138 -3.02 -6.99 18.71
CA ALA A 138 -3.70 -6.30 17.61
C ALA A 138 -4.08 -7.26 16.47
N GLY A 139 -3.31 -8.33 16.25
CA GLY A 139 -3.65 -9.39 15.32
C GLY A 139 -4.96 -10.12 15.69
N LYS A 140 -5.28 -10.24 16.98
CA LYS A 140 -6.50 -10.88 17.48
C LYS A 140 -7.75 -10.00 17.26
N GLU A 141 -7.64 -8.68 17.42
CA GLU A 141 -8.71 -7.74 17.02
C GLU A 141 -8.78 -7.55 15.49
N GLY A 142 -7.63 -7.63 14.81
CA GLY A 142 -7.49 -7.57 13.37
C GLY A 142 -8.24 -8.69 12.63
N LEU A 143 -8.56 -9.80 13.29
CA LEU A 143 -9.35 -10.90 12.72
C LEU A 143 -10.75 -10.43 12.29
N HIS A 144 -11.39 -9.54 13.06
CA HIS A 144 -12.72 -9.02 12.70
C HIS A 144 -12.64 -8.14 11.45
N THR A 145 -11.63 -7.27 11.36
CA THR A 145 -11.39 -6.44 10.16
C THR A 145 -11.05 -7.31 8.95
N PHE A 146 -10.24 -8.35 9.15
CA PHE A 146 -9.92 -9.31 8.11
C PHE A 146 -11.16 -10.06 7.60
N ALA A 147 -12.05 -10.48 8.50
CA ALA A 147 -13.32 -11.12 8.13
C ALA A 147 -14.21 -10.19 7.29
N HIS A 148 -14.33 -8.91 7.64
CA HIS A 148 -15.08 -7.93 6.86
C HIS A 148 -14.48 -7.74 5.46
N ILE A 149 -13.15 -7.66 5.35
CA ILE A 149 -12.45 -7.57 4.07
C ILE A 149 -12.74 -8.81 3.22
N LEU A 150 -12.64 -10.01 3.81
CA LEU A 150 -12.90 -11.27 3.11
C LEU A 150 -14.34 -11.33 2.57
N ILE A 151 -15.33 -10.98 3.40
CA ILE A 151 -16.73 -10.93 2.98
C ILE A 151 -16.91 -9.93 1.83
N ALA A 152 -16.31 -8.75 1.93
CA ALA A 152 -16.40 -7.71 0.90
C ALA A 152 -15.75 -8.16 -0.43
N VAL A 153 -14.61 -8.86 -0.37
CA VAL A 153 -13.94 -9.46 -1.54
C VAL A 153 -14.83 -10.52 -2.19
N VAL A 154 -15.39 -11.45 -1.41
CA VAL A 154 -16.29 -12.49 -1.94
C VAL A 154 -17.51 -11.85 -2.60
N ALA A 155 -18.14 -10.87 -1.93
CA ALA A 155 -19.27 -10.14 -2.49
C ALA A 155 -18.90 -9.43 -3.80
N ALA A 156 -17.73 -8.79 -3.89
CA ALA A 156 -17.25 -8.14 -5.10
C ALA A 156 -17.07 -9.12 -6.27
N LEU A 157 -16.49 -10.30 -5.99
CA LEU A 157 -16.31 -11.36 -6.99
C LEU A 157 -17.66 -11.88 -7.49
N LEU A 158 -18.61 -12.16 -6.59
CA LEU A 158 -19.96 -12.59 -6.96
C LEU A 158 -20.67 -11.54 -7.83
N ILE A 159 -20.60 -10.27 -7.43
CA ILE A 159 -21.18 -9.16 -8.20
C ILE A 159 -20.49 -9.03 -9.57
N SER A 160 -19.19 -9.30 -9.67
CA SER A 160 -18.44 -9.20 -10.92
C SER A 160 -18.85 -10.25 -11.96
N MET A 161 -19.36 -11.40 -11.51
CA MET A 161 -19.90 -12.47 -12.36
C MET A 161 -21.31 -12.17 -12.86
N HIS A 162 -22.05 -11.30 -12.20
CA HIS A 162 -23.43 -10.99 -12.57
C HIS A 162 -23.51 -9.97 -13.72
N SER A 163 -24.26 -10.33 -14.76
CA SER A 163 -24.58 -9.44 -15.87
C SER A 163 -25.87 -8.67 -15.59
N PHE A 164 -25.71 -7.40 -15.18
CA PHE A 164 -26.85 -6.52 -14.91
C PHE A 164 -27.58 -6.13 -16.20
N SER A 165 -28.93 -6.09 -16.17
CA SER A 165 -29.75 -5.59 -17.28
C SER A 165 -29.37 -4.14 -17.67
N PRO A 166 -29.50 -3.76 -18.95
CA PRO A 166 -29.14 -2.42 -19.43
C PRO A 166 -29.79 -1.30 -18.61
N LEU A 167 -29.02 -0.24 -18.34
CA LEU A 167 -29.48 0.95 -17.59
C LEU A 167 -30.78 1.56 -18.12
N LYS A 168 -31.04 1.46 -19.44
CA LYS A 168 -32.26 1.96 -20.09
C LYS A 168 -33.53 1.24 -19.63
N GLN A 169 -33.41 -0.01 -19.17
CA GLN A 169 -34.52 -0.85 -18.72
C GLN A 169 -34.72 -0.77 -17.19
N ALA A 170 -33.84 -0.08 -16.46
CA ALA A 170 -33.92 0.02 -15.01
C ALA A 170 -35.03 1.00 -14.57
N GLN A 171 -35.73 0.65 -13.48
CA GLN A 171 -36.72 1.52 -12.84
C GLN A 171 -36.11 2.88 -12.47
N PRO A 172 -36.88 3.99 -12.46
CA PRO A 172 -36.35 5.34 -12.33
C PRO A 172 -35.42 5.56 -11.13
N PHE A 173 -35.76 4.99 -9.97
CA PHE A 173 -34.94 5.06 -8.77
C PHE A 173 -33.64 4.24 -8.88
N ALA A 174 -33.74 2.98 -9.35
CA ALA A 174 -32.59 2.11 -9.55
C ALA A 174 -31.59 2.69 -10.56
N ARG A 175 -32.09 3.38 -11.60
CA ARG A 175 -31.27 4.08 -12.59
C ARG A 175 -30.43 5.19 -11.95
N GLU A 176 -31.02 6.02 -11.10
CA GLU A 176 -30.32 7.10 -10.39
C GLU A 176 -29.27 6.58 -9.40
N MET A 177 -29.56 5.48 -8.70
CA MET A 177 -28.60 4.81 -7.80
C MET A 177 -27.42 4.24 -8.58
N ARG A 178 -27.69 3.47 -9.65
CA ARG A 178 -26.63 2.91 -10.51
C ARG A 178 -25.77 4.00 -11.14
N HIS A 179 -26.35 5.14 -11.53
CA HIS A 179 -25.58 6.26 -12.07
C HIS A 179 -24.55 6.79 -11.07
N ARG A 180 -24.92 6.94 -9.79
CA ARG A 180 -24.00 7.39 -8.72
C ARG A 180 -22.93 6.37 -8.40
N LEU A 181 -23.30 5.10 -8.28
CA LEU A 181 -22.32 4.02 -8.07
C LEU A 181 -21.35 3.90 -9.25
N THR A 182 -21.82 4.09 -10.48
CA THR A 182 -20.95 4.10 -11.67
C THR A 182 -20.03 5.32 -11.67
N PHE A 183 -20.51 6.48 -11.24
CA PHE A 183 -19.70 7.68 -11.12
C PHE A 183 -18.59 7.50 -10.08
N LEU A 184 -18.92 6.99 -8.89
CA LEU A 184 -17.94 6.61 -7.87
C LEU A 184 -16.93 5.59 -8.42
N GLY A 185 -17.45 4.54 -9.07
CA GLY A 185 -16.72 3.54 -9.85
C GLY A 185 -15.62 4.14 -10.72
N LYS A 186 -16.02 5.05 -11.60
CA LYS A 186 -15.13 5.73 -12.55
C LYS A 186 -14.12 6.66 -11.86
N ALA A 187 -14.53 7.39 -10.83
CA ALA A 187 -13.64 8.26 -10.09
C ALA A 187 -12.52 7.46 -9.41
N PHE A 188 -12.88 6.37 -8.73
CA PHE A 188 -11.91 5.46 -8.12
C PHE A 188 -11.04 4.74 -9.17
N GLU A 189 -11.64 4.30 -10.28
CA GLU A 189 -10.91 3.70 -11.40
C GLU A 189 -9.80 4.63 -11.89
N ASN A 190 -10.12 5.91 -12.12
CA ASN A 190 -9.16 6.90 -12.56
C ASN A 190 -8.02 7.08 -11.54
N ILE A 191 -8.35 7.13 -10.25
CA ILE A 191 -7.35 7.24 -9.17
C ILE A 191 -6.42 6.01 -9.15
N VAL A 192 -6.97 4.80 -9.11
CA VAL A 192 -6.17 3.56 -9.03
C VAL A 192 -5.26 3.41 -10.26
N PHE A 193 -5.77 3.63 -11.46
CA PHE A 193 -4.95 3.49 -12.67
C PHE A 193 -3.93 4.61 -12.83
N ALA A 194 -4.21 5.81 -12.33
CA ALA A 194 -3.19 6.84 -12.20
C ALA A 194 -2.10 6.42 -11.20
N GLN A 195 -2.50 5.87 -10.05
CA GLN A 195 -1.58 5.41 -9.01
C GLN A 195 -0.60 4.34 -9.52
N ILE A 196 -1.04 3.43 -10.39
CA ILE A 196 -0.13 2.44 -11.01
C ILE A 196 1.00 3.13 -11.80
N LYS A 197 0.68 4.19 -12.57
CA LYS A 197 1.68 4.94 -13.33
C LYS A 197 2.62 5.73 -12.40
N ILE A 198 2.05 6.35 -11.37
CA ILE A 198 2.81 7.13 -10.37
C ILE A 198 3.76 6.21 -9.62
N SER A 199 3.26 5.07 -9.13
CA SER A 199 4.06 4.05 -8.44
C SER A 199 5.19 3.53 -9.33
N ALA A 200 4.91 3.24 -10.60
CA ALA A 200 5.94 2.80 -11.54
C ALA A 200 7.06 3.84 -11.73
N ILE A 201 6.72 5.13 -11.83
CA ILE A 201 7.72 6.22 -11.91
C ILE A 201 8.54 6.29 -10.62
N ASN A 202 7.88 6.23 -9.46
CA ASN A 202 8.55 6.23 -8.16
C ASN A 202 9.52 5.05 -8.04
N THR A 203 9.06 3.84 -8.34
CA THR A 203 9.88 2.63 -8.36
C THR A 203 11.07 2.75 -9.30
N LEU A 204 10.88 3.30 -10.49
CA LEU A 204 11.95 3.48 -11.46
C LEU A 204 13.01 4.45 -10.94
N LEU A 205 12.59 5.61 -10.42
CA LEU A 205 13.52 6.59 -9.83
C LEU A 205 14.24 6.03 -8.61
N THR A 206 13.51 5.35 -7.73
CA THR A 206 14.07 4.68 -6.54
C THR A 206 15.04 3.58 -6.95
N GLY A 207 14.74 2.83 -8.01
CA GLY A 207 15.64 1.83 -8.59
C GLY A 207 16.92 2.45 -9.14
N ILE A 208 16.82 3.56 -9.87
CA ILE A 208 17.99 4.31 -10.34
C ILE A 208 18.85 4.77 -9.16
N PHE A 209 18.22 5.29 -8.11
CA PHE A 209 18.93 5.75 -6.92
C PHE A 209 19.64 4.60 -6.18
N LEU A 210 18.91 3.53 -5.86
CA LEU A 210 19.42 2.43 -5.03
C LEU A 210 20.37 1.48 -5.79
N LEU A 211 20.16 1.27 -7.09
CA LEU A 211 20.91 0.31 -7.89
C LEU A 211 21.90 0.95 -8.87
N GLY A 212 21.81 2.26 -9.09
CA GLY A 212 22.72 3.01 -9.97
C GLY A 212 23.55 4.03 -9.20
N VAL A 213 22.89 5.04 -8.63
CA VAL A 213 23.55 6.19 -7.99
C VAL A 213 24.37 5.76 -6.79
N LEU A 214 23.77 5.08 -5.80
CA LEU A 214 24.51 4.67 -4.60
C LEU A 214 25.70 3.74 -4.90
N PRO A 215 25.55 2.69 -5.75
CA PRO A 215 26.68 1.86 -6.14
C PRO A 215 27.79 2.61 -6.88
N ALA A 216 27.46 3.66 -7.66
CA ALA A 216 28.47 4.51 -8.31
C ALA A 216 29.33 5.28 -7.30
N PHE A 217 28.83 5.53 -6.09
CA PHE A 217 29.58 6.08 -4.96
C PHE A 217 30.17 5.00 -4.03
N GLY A 218 30.17 3.74 -4.46
CA GLY A 218 30.71 2.61 -3.68
C GLY A 218 29.77 2.10 -2.57
N VAL A 219 28.56 2.65 -2.43
CA VAL A 219 27.61 2.30 -1.39
C VAL A 219 26.60 1.28 -1.90
N HIS A 220 26.51 0.13 -1.24
CA HIS A 220 25.55 -0.92 -1.59
C HIS A 220 24.53 -1.11 -0.47
N LEU A 221 23.27 -0.75 -0.74
CA LEU A 221 22.19 -0.99 0.23
C LEU A 221 21.85 -2.49 0.30
N PRO A 222 21.75 -3.08 1.51
CA PRO A 222 21.24 -4.43 1.66
C PRO A 222 19.78 -4.48 1.21
N TYR A 223 19.39 -5.58 0.56
CA TYR A 223 18.03 -5.77 0.05
C TYR A 223 17.57 -4.70 -0.97
N SER A 224 18.47 -3.97 -1.62
CA SER A 224 18.14 -2.91 -2.59
C SER A 224 17.14 -3.35 -3.66
N LYS A 225 17.29 -4.56 -4.22
CA LYS A 225 16.33 -5.15 -5.17
C LYS A 225 14.95 -5.36 -4.55
N THR A 226 14.90 -5.86 -3.32
CA THR A 226 13.66 -6.05 -2.57
C THR A 226 13.01 -4.70 -2.25
N LEU A 227 13.79 -3.67 -1.92
CA LEU A 227 13.27 -2.33 -1.66
C LEU A 227 12.64 -1.70 -2.89
N VAL A 228 13.23 -1.90 -4.08
CA VAL A 228 12.64 -1.45 -5.33
C VAL A 228 11.28 -2.14 -5.56
N ILE A 229 11.23 -3.47 -5.40
CA ILE A 229 9.98 -4.23 -5.53
C ILE A 229 8.95 -3.76 -4.48
N LEU A 230 9.37 -3.59 -3.23
CA LEU A 230 8.54 -3.11 -2.13
C LEU A 230 7.98 -1.72 -2.45
N THR A 231 8.80 -0.81 -2.99
CA THR A 231 8.40 0.55 -3.37
C THR A 231 7.25 0.50 -4.38
N PHE A 232 7.28 -0.41 -5.34
CA PHE A 232 6.20 -0.57 -6.31
C PHE A 232 4.90 -0.99 -5.64
N PHE A 233 4.92 -2.07 -4.87
CA PHE A 233 3.72 -2.63 -4.27
C PHE A 233 3.13 -1.73 -3.18
N THR A 234 3.99 -1.18 -2.32
CA THR A 234 3.57 -0.21 -1.31
C THR A 234 3.06 1.06 -2.00
N GLY A 235 3.74 1.58 -3.03
CA GLY A 235 3.31 2.76 -3.79
C GLY A 235 1.92 2.64 -4.45
N LEU A 236 1.34 1.45 -4.56
CA LEU A 236 -0.06 1.27 -4.99
C LEU A 236 -1.09 1.69 -3.92
N LEU A 237 -0.70 1.74 -2.64
CA LEU A 237 -1.50 2.28 -1.54
C LEU A 237 -1.22 3.79 -1.42
N PRO A 238 -2.16 4.65 -1.83
CA PRO A 238 -1.92 6.09 -1.83
C PRO A 238 -1.57 6.58 -0.43
N VAL A 239 -0.60 7.50 -0.35
CA VAL A 239 -0.10 8.12 0.90
C VAL A 239 0.60 7.15 1.85
N VAL A 240 -0.13 6.17 2.38
CA VAL A 240 0.37 5.21 3.39
C VAL A 240 1.51 4.37 2.84
N GLY A 241 1.38 3.90 1.60
CA GLY A 241 2.39 3.07 0.97
C GLY A 241 3.71 3.79 0.72
N ASN A 242 3.65 5.02 0.22
CA ASN A 242 4.85 5.84 0.06
C ASN A 242 5.49 6.16 1.41
N LEU A 243 4.70 6.41 2.45
CA LEU A 243 5.23 6.59 3.81
C LEU A 243 5.98 5.34 4.27
N ILE A 244 5.39 4.15 4.13
CA ILE A 244 6.03 2.88 4.48
C ILE A 244 7.35 2.72 3.72
N SER A 245 7.32 2.85 2.39
CA SER A 245 8.54 2.70 1.57
C SER A 245 9.63 3.68 1.97
N ASN A 246 9.27 4.95 2.18
CA ASN A 246 10.22 6.00 2.53
C ASN A 246 10.84 5.76 3.91
N ILE A 247 10.03 5.33 4.89
CA ILE A 247 10.52 4.97 6.23
C ILE A 247 11.50 3.80 6.12
N VAL A 248 11.12 2.72 5.42
CA VAL A 248 11.97 1.53 5.29
C VAL A 248 13.30 1.86 4.61
N ILE A 249 13.28 2.62 3.51
CA ILE A 249 14.49 3.05 2.81
C ILE A 249 15.37 3.93 3.72
N THR A 250 14.77 4.86 4.45
CA THR A 250 15.50 5.77 5.34
C THR A 250 16.14 5.01 6.51
N VAL A 251 15.40 4.10 7.14
CA VAL A 251 15.89 3.29 8.27
C VAL A 251 17.03 2.36 7.83
N ILE A 252 16.89 1.69 6.68
CA ILE A 252 17.97 0.83 6.17
C ILE A 252 19.20 1.65 5.77
N SER A 253 18.99 2.83 5.20
CA SER A 253 20.09 3.75 4.85
C SER A 253 20.83 4.27 6.10
N LEU A 254 20.10 4.53 7.18
CA LEU A 254 20.66 4.91 8.48
C LEU A 254 21.48 3.79 9.10
N GLY A 255 21.09 2.53 8.88
CA GLY A 255 21.85 1.34 9.26
C GLY A 255 23.14 1.11 8.44
N ILE A 256 23.47 1.99 7.49
CA ILE A 256 24.77 1.99 6.79
C ILE A 256 25.63 3.16 7.26
N SER A 257 25.09 4.38 7.17
CA SER A 257 25.73 5.60 7.69
C SER A 257 24.77 6.78 7.65
N LEU A 258 25.07 7.80 8.46
CA LEU A 258 24.29 9.04 8.48
C LEU A 258 24.30 9.78 7.13
N LYS A 259 25.44 9.76 6.43
CA LYS A 259 25.60 10.41 5.10
C LYS A 259 24.68 9.77 4.06
N VAL A 260 24.58 8.44 4.07
CA VAL A 260 23.69 7.70 3.16
C VAL A 260 22.22 7.93 3.53
N ALA A 261 21.89 7.97 4.82
CA ALA A 261 20.53 8.31 5.27
C ALA A 261 20.09 9.72 4.85
N LEU A 262 20.97 10.72 5.01
CA LEU A 262 20.71 12.09 4.56
C LEU A 262 20.54 12.16 3.04
N ALA A 263 21.40 11.49 2.27
CA ALA A 263 21.27 11.41 0.82
C ALA A 263 19.94 10.76 0.40
N ALA A 264 19.56 9.65 1.05
CA ALA A 264 18.30 8.98 0.81
C ALA A 264 17.10 9.86 1.18
N LEU A 265 17.12 10.53 2.32
CA LEU A 265 16.05 11.42 2.76
C LEU A 265 15.86 12.59 1.78
N LEU A 266 16.95 13.24 1.35
CA LEU A 266 16.91 14.31 0.35
C LEU A 266 16.34 13.81 -0.98
N PHE A 267 16.78 12.64 -1.45
CA PHE A 267 16.23 12.01 -2.64
C PHE A 267 14.73 11.74 -2.49
N LEU A 268 14.28 11.17 -1.37
CA LEU A 268 12.88 10.83 -1.12
C LEU A 268 11.99 12.08 -1.03
N ILE A 269 12.46 13.17 -0.42
CA ILE A 269 11.75 14.46 -0.39
C ILE A 269 11.61 15.01 -1.81
N GLY A 270 12.67 14.95 -2.61
CA GLY A 270 12.64 15.37 -4.01
C GLY A 270 11.66 14.54 -4.84
N MET A 271 11.71 13.22 -4.68
CA MET A 271 10.79 12.28 -5.34
C MET A 271 9.34 12.54 -4.94
N HIS A 272 9.05 12.77 -3.66
CA HIS A 272 7.69 13.07 -3.21
C HIS A 272 7.14 14.39 -3.79
N LYS A 273 8.00 15.41 -3.97
CA LYS A 273 7.60 16.62 -4.71
C LYS A 273 7.35 16.33 -6.19
N LEU A 274 8.20 15.52 -6.83
CA LEU A 274 7.99 15.10 -8.22
C LEU A 274 6.67 14.33 -8.39
N GLU A 275 6.34 13.47 -7.43
CA GLU A 275 5.07 12.75 -7.37
C GLU A 275 3.88 13.71 -7.40
N TYR A 276 3.93 14.80 -6.62
CA TYR A 276 2.88 15.82 -6.62
C TYR A 276 2.67 16.44 -8.01
N PHE A 277 3.76 16.78 -8.72
CA PHE A 277 3.68 17.31 -10.08
C PHE A 277 3.14 16.29 -11.08
N VAL A 278 3.57 15.03 -10.96
CA VAL A 278 3.11 13.94 -11.83
C VAL A 278 1.63 13.66 -11.58
N ASN A 279 1.19 13.66 -10.32
CA ASN A 279 -0.21 13.45 -9.96
C ASN A 279 -1.11 14.53 -10.58
N ALA A 280 -0.68 15.79 -10.52
CA ALA A 280 -1.40 16.90 -11.15
C ALA A 280 -1.54 16.73 -12.68
N LYS A 281 -0.57 16.11 -13.36
CA LYS A 281 -0.59 15.88 -14.81
C LYS A 281 -1.32 14.60 -15.25
N ILE A 282 -1.37 13.59 -14.38
CA ILE A 282 -1.97 12.29 -14.70
C ILE A 282 -3.46 12.24 -14.27
N VAL A 283 -3.82 12.88 -13.16
CA VAL A 283 -5.18 12.87 -12.60
C VAL A 283 -5.98 14.12 -12.98
N GLY A 284 -5.31 15.27 -13.14
CA GLY A 284 -5.90 16.53 -13.65
C GLY A 284 -5.94 16.57 -15.17
#